data_AF-A0A5A8DEP9-F1
#
_entry.id   AF-A0A5A8DEP9-F1
#
_cell.length_a   1.000
_cell.length_b   1.000
_cell.length_c   1.000
_cell.angle_alpha   90.00
_cell.angle_beta   90.00
_cell.angle_gamma   90.00
#
_symmetry.space_group_name_H-M   'P 1'
#
loop_
_entity.id
_entity.type
_entity.pdbx_description
1 polymer ?
#
loop_
_entity_poly.entity_id
_entity_poly.type
_entity_poly.pdbx_seq_one_letter_code
_entity_poly.pdbx_strand_id
1 'polypeptide(L)'
;MTLELVAGVLPAGMSEAECASAELLEEAGFRVASSRLERVSVHAAGVGASGNRLTVFFATVGAADEVPGAGGGLLAEGERTEPLVVPVCEVEELLQSDDVVMPGGLMWALQYGLERVTRERRERRALITHAAAAVAGVAAGFALAWFVARRAPMS
;
A
#
# COMPACT_ATOMS: atom_id res chain seq x y z
N MET A 1 -8.89 0.90 22.84
CA MET A 1 -7.69 0.98 22.01
C MET A 1 -7.96 1.98 20.90
N THR A 2 -6.98 2.79 20.54
CA THR A 2 -7.08 3.70 19.39
C THR A 2 -6.16 3.19 18.30
N LEU A 3 -6.64 3.15 17.06
CA LEU A 3 -5.79 2.92 15.90
C LEU A 3 -5.58 4.23 15.18
N GLU A 4 -4.34 4.50 14.78
CA GLU A 4 -3.95 5.73 14.10
C GLU A 4 -3.04 5.40 12.92
N LEU A 5 -2.89 6.36 12.02
CA LEU A 5 -1.81 6.32 11.03
C LEU A 5 -0.50 6.68 11.72
N VAL A 6 0.61 6.17 11.20
CA VAL A 6 1.94 6.72 11.51
C VAL A 6 1.96 8.20 11.16
N ALA A 7 2.32 9.07 12.10
CA ALA A 7 2.19 10.51 11.92
C ALA A 7 3.02 11.32 12.91
N GLY A 8 3.79 12.26 12.37
CA GLY A 8 4.59 13.19 13.15
C GLY A 8 4.31 14.66 12.85
N VAL A 9 4.82 15.53 13.73
CA VAL A 9 4.78 16.98 13.52
C VAL A 9 5.94 17.39 12.62
N LEU A 10 5.64 18.01 11.47
CA LEU A 10 6.65 18.44 10.51
C LEU A 10 7.70 19.38 11.15
N PRO A 11 8.97 18.96 11.25
CA PRO A 11 10.04 19.81 11.77
C PRO A 11 10.39 20.94 10.80
N ALA A 12 10.89 22.06 11.33
CA ALA A 12 11.37 23.17 10.51
C ALA A 12 12.55 22.74 9.62
N GLY A 13 12.45 23.02 8.31
CA GLY A 13 13.50 22.71 7.33
C GLY A 13 13.51 21.28 6.81
N MET A 14 12.56 20.44 7.25
CA MET A 14 12.34 19.09 6.72
C MET A 14 11.17 19.09 5.73
N SER A 15 11.21 18.26 4.69
CA SER A 15 10.05 18.06 3.82
C SER A 15 9.00 17.12 4.44
N GLU A 16 7.74 17.26 4.03
CA GLU A 16 6.64 16.40 4.51
C GLU A 16 6.92 14.91 4.27
N ALA A 17 7.58 14.56 3.16
CA ALA A 17 7.93 13.18 2.83
C ALA A 17 9.14 12.66 3.63
N GLU A 18 10.10 13.51 3.98
CA GLU A 18 11.21 13.11 4.87
C GLU A 18 10.71 12.88 6.30
N CYS A 19 9.80 13.72 6.79
CA CYS A 19 9.15 13.51 8.07
C CYS A 19 8.38 12.19 8.07
N ALA A 20 7.45 11.97 7.13
CA ALA A 20 6.71 10.70 7.05
C ALA A 20 7.63 9.45 6.91
N SER A 21 8.76 9.59 6.21
CA SER A 21 9.77 8.53 6.09
C SER A 21 10.46 8.21 7.42
N ALA A 22 10.77 9.25 8.22
CA ALA A 22 11.35 9.09 9.54
C ALA A 22 10.37 8.43 10.52
N GLU A 23 9.12 8.91 10.54
CA GLU A 23 8.07 8.38 11.43
C GLU A 23 7.74 6.91 11.13
N LEU A 24 7.78 6.49 9.86
CA LEU A 24 7.60 5.08 9.50
C LEU A 24 8.64 4.16 10.12
N LEU A 25 9.87 4.63 10.28
CA LEU A 25 10.92 3.87 10.94
C LEU A 25 10.74 3.90 12.46
N GLU A 26 10.41 5.05 13.00
CA GLU A 26 10.27 5.30 14.44
C GLU A 26 9.08 4.59 15.05
N GLU A 27 7.90 4.75 14.46
CA GLU A 27 6.65 4.20 14.99
C GLU A 27 6.39 2.78 14.49
N ALA A 28 6.65 2.52 13.20
CA ALA A 28 6.26 1.26 12.55
C ALA A 28 7.42 0.31 12.21
N GLY A 29 8.67 0.72 12.37
CA GLY A 29 9.84 -0.12 12.11
C GLY A 29 10.15 -0.34 10.62
N PHE A 30 9.60 0.46 9.71
CA PHE A 30 9.82 0.36 8.27
C PHE A 30 10.71 1.48 7.74
N ARG A 31 11.87 1.15 7.17
CA ARG A 31 12.76 2.10 6.50
C ARG A 31 12.38 2.26 5.03
N VAL A 32 11.54 3.23 4.75
CA VAL A 32 11.11 3.57 3.39
C VAL A 32 11.70 4.90 2.97
N ALA A 33 12.43 4.96 1.86
CA ALA A 33 12.96 6.22 1.33
C ALA A 33 11.83 7.21 0.99
N SER A 34 12.00 8.50 1.31
CA SER A 34 11.00 9.55 1.04
C SER A 34 10.57 9.63 -0.44
N SER A 35 11.46 9.29 -1.38
CA SER A 35 11.15 9.22 -2.82
C SER A 35 10.17 8.10 -3.21
N ARG A 36 9.92 7.13 -2.34
CA ARG A 36 8.92 6.07 -2.53
C ARG A 36 7.55 6.44 -1.95
N LEU A 37 7.45 7.55 -1.22
CA LEU A 37 6.19 8.01 -0.65
C LEU A 37 5.38 8.77 -1.70
N GLU A 38 4.20 8.25 -2.02
CA GLU A 38 3.24 8.91 -2.90
C GLU A 38 2.35 9.83 -2.04
N ARG A 39 2.35 11.15 -2.30
CA ARG A 39 1.40 12.05 -1.63
C ARG A 39 0.00 11.83 -2.17
N VAL A 40 -0.92 11.31 -1.36
CA VAL A 40 -2.26 10.91 -1.82
C VAL A 40 -3.34 11.92 -1.46
N SER A 41 -3.16 12.68 -0.39
CA SER A 41 -4.14 13.69 0.02
C SER A 41 -3.60 14.72 1.00
N VAL A 42 -4.37 15.78 1.23
CA VAL A 42 -4.18 16.77 2.30
C VAL A 42 -5.54 17.06 2.93
N HIS A 43 -5.64 16.95 4.26
CA HIS A 43 -6.86 17.17 5.01
C HIS A 43 -6.64 18.12 6.19
N ALA A 44 -7.72 18.65 6.74
CA ALA A 44 -7.69 19.32 8.03
C ALA A 44 -8.12 18.33 9.13
N ALA A 45 -7.33 18.23 10.19
CA ALA A 45 -7.61 17.46 11.39
C ALA A 45 -7.97 18.39 12.56
N GLY A 46 -8.83 17.94 13.46
CA GLY A 46 -9.20 18.73 14.64
C GLY A 46 -9.84 20.08 14.31
N VAL A 47 -10.68 20.18 13.27
CA VAL A 47 -11.24 21.44 12.74
C VAL A 47 -12.01 22.28 13.77
N GLY A 48 -12.53 21.68 14.83
CA GLY A 48 -13.20 22.40 15.93
C GLY A 48 -12.25 22.95 17.00
N ALA A 49 -10.96 22.64 16.93
CA ALA A 49 -9.96 23.02 17.93
C ALA A 49 -8.73 23.70 17.32
N SER A 50 -8.01 23.01 16.43
CA SER A 50 -6.74 23.48 15.85
C SER A 50 -6.78 23.66 14.33
N GLY A 51 -7.56 22.84 13.61
CA GLY A 51 -7.59 22.86 12.14
C GLY A 51 -6.24 22.51 11.51
N ASN A 52 -5.47 21.63 12.15
CA ASN A 52 -4.14 21.23 11.71
C ASN A 52 -4.18 20.63 10.30
N ARG A 53 -3.24 21.03 9.44
CA ARG A 53 -3.08 20.45 8.10
C ARG A 53 -2.36 19.10 8.22
N LEU A 54 -2.98 18.04 7.71
CA LEU A 54 -2.43 16.69 7.64
C LEU A 54 -2.17 16.34 6.18
N THR A 55 -0.92 16.10 5.81
CA THR A 55 -0.53 15.59 4.49
C THR A 55 -0.37 14.07 4.58
N VAL A 56 -1.11 13.32 3.76
CA VAL A 56 -1.16 11.85 3.82
C VAL A 56 -0.35 11.26 2.67
N PHE A 57 0.51 10.29 3.00
CA PHE A 57 1.32 9.55 2.05
C PHE A 57 0.92 8.07 2.01
N PHE A 58 1.14 7.44 0.85
CA PHE A 58 0.99 6.01 0.64
C PHE A 58 2.32 5.43 0.16
N ALA A 59 2.65 4.23 0.65
CA ALA A 59 3.78 3.46 0.16
C ALA A 59 3.52 1.97 0.26
N THR A 60 4.01 1.22 -0.72
CA THR A 60 4.09 -0.24 -0.63
C THR A 60 5.39 -0.62 0.08
N VAL A 61 5.25 -1.37 1.17
CA VAL A 61 6.36 -1.90 1.97
C VAL A 61 6.46 -3.42 1.82
N GLY A 62 7.65 -3.95 2.03
CA GLY A 62 7.89 -5.39 2.09
C GLY A 62 8.93 -5.76 3.14
N ALA A 63 9.24 -7.05 3.25
CA ALA A 63 10.18 -7.57 4.25
C ALA A 63 11.59 -6.93 4.18
N ALA A 64 12.00 -6.43 3.01
CA ALA A 64 13.29 -5.74 2.85
C ALA A 64 13.31 -4.34 3.50
N ASP A 65 12.14 -3.76 3.77
CA ASP A 65 12.00 -2.46 4.42
C ASP A 65 11.93 -2.57 5.94
N GLU A 66 11.67 -3.77 6.48
CA GLU A 66 11.55 -4.02 7.91
C GLU A 66 12.92 -3.92 8.59
N VAL A 67 12.96 -3.23 9.74
CA VAL A 67 14.17 -3.03 10.53
C VAL A 67 13.99 -3.73 11.88
N PRO A 68 14.67 -4.87 12.12
CA PRO A 68 14.53 -5.61 13.37
C PRO A 68 14.85 -4.75 14.59
N GLY A 69 13.92 -4.70 15.54
CA GLY A 69 14.04 -3.93 16.79
C GLY A 69 13.78 -2.43 16.66
N ALA A 70 13.36 -1.94 15.49
CA ALA A 70 12.81 -0.59 15.33
C ALA A 70 11.28 -0.59 15.45
N GLY A 71 10.68 0.60 15.41
CA GLY A 71 9.27 0.81 15.70
C GLY A 71 9.00 1.06 17.18
N GLY A 72 7.74 1.36 17.51
CA GLY A 72 7.26 1.52 18.88
C GLY A 72 7.29 2.96 19.42
N GLY A 73 7.70 3.93 18.61
CA GLY A 73 7.77 5.34 18.98
C GLY A 73 8.95 5.65 19.90
N LEU A 74 9.09 6.91 20.29
CA LEU A 74 10.14 7.35 21.21
C LEU A 74 9.65 7.47 22.65
N LEU A 75 10.01 6.48 23.48
CA LEU A 75 9.71 6.49 24.91
C LEU A 75 10.30 7.73 25.63
N ALA A 76 11.43 8.23 25.16
CA ALA A 76 12.06 9.44 25.71
C ALA A 76 11.21 10.71 25.50
N GLU A 77 10.35 10.72 24.49
CA GLU A 77 9.39 11.80 24.19
C GLU A 77 8.02 11.54 24.81
N GLY A 78 7.88 10.45 25.57
CA GLY A 78 6.62 10.04 26.17
C GLY A 78 5.67 9.35 25.19
N GLU A 79 6.16 9.00 24.01
CA GLU A 79 5.40 8.29 22.99
C GLU A 79 5.61 6.78 23.08
N ARG A 80 4.55 6.02 22.83
CA ARG A 80 4.61 4.58 22.66
C ARG A 80 3.56 4.12 21.67
N THR A 81 4.00 3.50 20.59
CA THR A 81 3.15 2.91 19.55
C THR A 81 3.34 1.40 19.48
N GLU A 82 2.40 0.70 18.83
CA GLU A 82 2.52 -0.72 18.54
C GLU A 82 2.09 -0.93 17.08
N PRO A 83 3.01 -1.36 16.19
CA PRO A 83 2.67 -1.56 14.79
C PRO A 83 1.60 -2.65 14.63
N LEU A 84 0.52 -2.34 13.93
CA LEU A 84 -0.54 -3.30 13.61
C LEU A 84 -0.57 -3.54 12.10
N VAL A 85 -0.50 -4.81 11.71
CA VAL A 85 -0.73 -5.22 10.32
C VAL A 85 -2.14 -5.78 10.21
N VAL A 86 -2.99 -5.11 9.43
CA VAL A 86 -4.36 -5.54 9.16
C VAL A 86 -4.42 -6.23 7.79
N PRO A 87 -4.86 -7.49 7.71
CA PRO A 87 -5.12 -8.15 6.43
C PRO A 87 -6.13 -7.37 5.59
N VAL A 88 -5.88 -7.23 4.29
CA VAL A 88 -6.76 -6.47 3.38
C VAL A 88 -8.21 -6.97 3.41
N CYS A 89 -8.44 -8.27 3.65
CA CYS A 89 -9.77 -8.85 3.76
C CYS A 89 -10.52 -8.49 5.05
N GLU A 90 -9.84 -8.00 6.08
CA GLU A 90 -10.41 -7.63 7.38
C GLU A 90 -10.68 -6.12 7.49
N VAL A 91 -10.20 -5.32 6.53
CA VAL A 91 -10.33 -3.84 6.56
C VAL A 91 -11.80 -3.39 6.56
N GLU A 92 -12.67 -4.05 5.79
CA GLU A 92 -14.10 -3.70 5.76
C GLU A 92 -14.78 -3.96 7.11
N GLU A 93 -14.44 -5.07 7.77
CA GLU A 93 -14.94 -5.40 9.11
C GLU A 93 -14.40 -4.42 10.16
N LEU A 94 -13.11 -4.09 10.09
CA LEU A 94 -12.50 -3.10 10.97
C LEU A 94 -13.19 -1.72 10.85
N LEU A 95 -13.47 -1.27 9.63
CA LEU A 95 -14.16 0.01 9.36
C LEU A 95 -15.61 0.06 9.91
N GLN A 96 -16.21 -1.10 10.17
CA GLN A 96 -17.56 -1.24 10.73
C GLN A 96 -17.56 -1.51 12.23
N SER A 97 -16.39 -1.67 12.85
CA SER A 97 -16.28 -1.98 14.28
C SER A 97 -16.58 -0.76 15.15
N ASP A 98 -17.49 -0.95 16.11
CA ASP A 98 -17.74 0.04 17.18
C ASP A 98 -16.78 -0.12 18.38
N ASP A 99 -15.93 -1.15 18.38
CA ASP A 99 -15.03 -1.51 19.49
C ASP A 99 -13.67 -0.79 19.42
N VAL A 100 -13.37 -0.16 18.29
CA VAL A 100 -12.07 0.47 18.01
C VAL A 100 -12.26 1.94 17.68
N VAL A 101 -11.54 2.81 18.40
CA VAL A 101 -11.54 4.23 18.09
C VAL A 101 -10.61 4.48 16.91
N MET A 102 -11.15 5.05 15.83
CA MET A 102 -10.39 5.43 14.64
C MET A 102 -10.66 6.89 14.28
N PRO A 103 -9.62 7.72 14.13
CA PRO A 103 -9.77 9.04 13.54
C PRO A 103 -10.26 8.94 12.09
N GLY A 104 -11.07 9.91 11.64
CA GLY A 104 -11.58 9.92 10.26
C GLY A 104 -10.47 9.89 9.18
N GLY A 105 -9.28 10.41 9.49
CA GLY A 105 -8.11 10.31 8.62
C GLY A 105 -7.63 8.87 8.40
N LEU A 106 -7.64 8.03 9.44
CA LEU A 106 -7.34 6.61 9.33
C LEU A 106 -8.43 5.89 8.51
N MET A 107 -9.71 6.15 8.80
CA MET A 107 -10.82 5.52 8.06
C MET A 107 -10.73 5.82 6.56
N TRP A 108 -10.45 7.09 6.20
CA TRP A 108 -10.23 7.49 4.82
C TRP A 108 -9.03 6.78 4.19
N ALA A 109 -7.90 6.68 4.91
CA ALA A 109 -6.69 6.04 4.40
C ALA A 109 -6.88 4.52 4.19
N LEU A 110 -7.62 3.85 5.07
CA LEU A 110 -7.99 2.44 4.93
C LEU A 110 -8.86 2.23 3.69
N GLN A 111 -9.89 3.07 3.48
CA GLN A 111 -10.74 3.02 2.30
C GLN A 111 -9.92 3.26 1.01
N TYR A 112 -9.07 4.29 1.00
CA TYR A 112 -8.17 4.58 -0.11
C TYR A 112 -7.24 3.39 -0.41
N GLY A 113 -6.63 2.82 0.62
CA GLY A 113 -5.74 1.66 0.50
C GLY A 113 -6.45 0.42 -0.06
N LEU A 114 -7.66 0.13 0.42
CA LEU A 114 -8.48 -0.98 -0.06
C LEU A 114 -8.81 -0.82 -1.56
N GLU A 115 -9.23 0.36 -1.98
CA GLU A 115 -9.50 0.68 -3.39
C GLU A 115 -8.23 0.58 -4.25
N ARG A 116 -7.12 1.15 -3.77
CA ARG A 116 -5.81 1.14 -4.45
C ARG A 116 -5.33 -0.30 -4.70
N VAL A 117 -5.27 -1.11 -3.66
CA VAL A 117 -4.80 -2.51 -3.73
C VAL A 117 -5.74 -3.36 -4.57
N THR A 118 -7.06 -3.15 -4.46
CA THR A 118 -8.04 -3.89 -5.27
C THR A 118 -7.89 -3.57 -6.76
N ARG A 119 -7.71 -2.29 -7.12
CA ARG A 119 -7.48 -1.87 -8.50
C ARG A 119 -6.20 -2.49 -9.06
N GLU A 120 -5.09 -2.40 -8.34
CA GLU A 120 -3.80 -2.99 -8.77
C GLU A 120 -3.88 -4.50 -8.95
N ARG A 121 -4.57 -5.22 -8.05
CA ARG A 121 -4.79 -6.66 -8.17
C ARG A 121 -5.59 -7.01 -9.43
N ARG A 122 -6.62 -6.22 -9.78
CA ARG A 122 -7.42 -6.41 -10.99
C ARG A 122 -6.58 -6.18 -12.26
N GLU A 123 -5.82 -5.10 -12.30
CA GLU A 123 -4.95 -4.76 -13.44
C GLU A 123 -3.87 -5.83 -13.65
N ARG A 124 -3.23 -6.27 -12.57
CA ARG A 124 -2.22 -7.35 -12.62
C ARG A 124 -2.82 -8.67 -13.09
N ARG A 125 -4.03 -9.02 -12.61
CA ARG A 125 -4.75 -10.22 -13.08
C ARG A 125 -5.13 -10.12 -14.56
N ALA A 126 -5.54 -8.95 -15.02
CA ALA A 126 -5.82 -8.72 -16.43
C ALA A 126 -4.55 -8.90 -17.27
N LEU A 127 -3.41 -8.33 -16.87
CA LEU A 127 -2.13 -8.48 -17.56
C LEU A 127 -1.72 -9.96 -17.69
N ILE A 128 -1.80 -10.73 -16.59
CA ILE A 128 -1.46 -12.15 -16.58
C ILE A 128 -2.40 -12.94 -17.51
N THR A 129 -3.70 -12.65 -17.47
CA THR A 129 -4.68 -13.30 -18.35
C THR A 129 -4.38 -13.03 -19.82
N HIS A 130 -4.06 -11.78 -20.19
CA HIS A 130 -3.71 -11.43 -21.56
C HIS A 130 -2.40 -12.08 -22.01
N ALA A 131 -1.36 -12.09 -21.15
CA ALA A 131 -0.10 -12.75 -21.45
C ALA A 131 -0.28 -14.27 -21.64
N ALA A 132 -1.07 -14.93 -20.78
CA ALA A 132 -1.38 -16.35 -20.91
C ALA A 132 -2.16 -16.66 -22.20
N ALA A 133 -3.14 -15.83 -22.57
CA ALA A 133 -3.89 -15.97 -23.81
C ALA A 133 -2.99 -15.78 -25.06
N ALA A 134 -2.06 -14.84 -25.04
CA ALA A 134 -1.09 -14.64 -26.12
C ALA A 134 -0.15 -15.85 -26.28
N VAL A 135 0.36 -16.41 -25.18
CA VAL A 135 1.18 -17.63 -25.20
C VAL A 135 0.38 -18.83 -25.72
N ALA A 136 -0.87 -19.00 -25.29
CA ALA A 136 -1.75 -20.05 -25.79
C ALA A 136 -2.06 -19.87 -27.30
N GLY A 137 -2.29 -18.64 -27.76
CA GLY A 137 -2.49 -18.33 -29.17
C GLY A 137 -1.25 -18.59 -30.04
N VAL A 138 -0.06 -18.28 -29.52
CA VAL A 138 1.22 -18.63 -30.16
C VAL A 138 1.39 -20.15 -30.19
N ALA A 139 1.15 -20.86 -29.09
CA ALA A 139 1.23 -22.33 -29.06
C ALA A 139 0.22 -22.99 -30.02
N ALA A 140 -1.01 -22.47 -30.09
CA ALA A 140 -2.02 -22.93 -31.04
C ALA A 140 -1.63 -22.61 -32.50
N GLY A 141 -1.05 -21.44 -32.76
CA GLY A 141 -0.52 -21.06 -34.07
C GLY A 141 0.65 -21.93 -34.52
N PHE A 142 1.58 -22.26 -33.62
CA PHE A 142 2.65 -23.23 -33.86
C PHE A 142 2.07 -24.65 -34.07
N ALA A 143 1.08 -25.06 -33.28
CA ALA A 143 0.42 -26.36 -33.46
C ALA A 143 -0.34 -26.46 -34.81
N LEU A 144 -0.99 -25.39 -35.26
CA LEU A 144 -1.67 -25.33 -36.55
C LEU A 144 -0.67 -25.35 -37.73
N ALA A 145 0.48 -24.66 -37.59
CA ALA A 145 1.54 -24.65 -38.60
C ALA A 145 2.18 -26.04 -38.82
N TRP A 146 2.21 -26.89 -37.80
CA TRP A 146 2.71 -28.27 -37.92
C TRP A 146 1.73 -29.23 -38.61
N PHE A 147 0.43 -28.92 -38.65
CA PHE A 147 -0.57 -29.81 -39.27
C PHE A 147 -0.71 -29.67 -40.80
N VAL A 148 -0.17 -28.62 -41.42
CA VAL A 148 -0.36 -28.34 -42.87
C VAL A 148 0.77 -28.88 -43.78
N ALA A 149 1.85 -29.44 -43.25
CA ALA A 149 2.91 -30.03 -44.08
C ALA A 149 2.71 -31.54 -44.32
N ARG A 150 1.80 -31.93 -45.24
CA ARG A 150 1.90 -33.24 -45.91
C ARG A 150 1.93 -33.05 -47.43
N ARG A 151 3.06 -33.44 -48.02
CA ARG A 151 3.33 -33.49 -49.46
C ARG A 151 2.29 -34.38 -50.15
N ALA A 152 1.76 -33.91 -51.28
CA ALA A 152 0.99 -34.72 -52.21
C ALA A 152 1.81 -35.93 -52.71
N PRO A 153 1.17 -37.06 -53.03
CA PRO A 153 1.87 -38.26 -53.47
C PRO A 153 2.60 -38.02 -54.80
N MET A 154 3.79 -38.60 -54.95
CA MET A 154 4.47 -38.71 -56.24
C MET A 154 4.00 -39.97 -56.96
N SER A 155 3.60 -39.77 -58.22
CA SER A 155 3.14 -40.69 -59.29
C SER A 155 1.88 -41.49 -59.02
#